data_AF-A0A2V7JAT0-F1
#
_entry.id   AF-A0A2V7JAT0-F1
#
_cell.length_a   1.000
_cell.length_b   1.000
_cell.length_c   1.000
_cell.angle_alpha   90.00
_cell.angle_beta   90.00
_cell.angle_gamma   90.00
#
_symmetry.space_group_name_H-M   'P 1'
#
loop_
_entity.id
_entity.type
_entity.pdbx_description
1 polymer ?
#
loop_
_entity_poly.entity_id
_entity_poly.type
_entity_poly.pdbx_seq_one_letter_code
_entity_poly.pdbx_strand_id
1 'polypeptide(L)'
;MEPDVSFQIAAAADMLDAESADNGEVTILAVATALPTAATLYPRQWNMRAIGADAAWDAGYLGSPDVKVVILDTGIDYLHPELQGLVDLSLSRSFVPAEDSVVDRLYPGRDHVTDLFWHGTAMAATVASNAKRLAGVTQHVTLIAVKVADRFVVTTTSAGLAGIVYAADQGADVMNVSGGVGIDKSESPGLIAAYLRALNYAWRKWRGTTRSIRTTIAIAWACHVKRPTRSAHPRPAPSRRRASMGRGRMSTPRRSTPVTGARW
;
A
#
# COMPACT_ATOMS: atom_id res chain seq x y z
N MET A 1 -1.95 33.20 13.14
CA MET A 1 -2.83 32.74 12.05
C MET A 1 -2.19 33.29 10.78
N GLU A 2 -1.27 32.53 10.20
CA GLU A 2 -0.64 32.88 8.92
C GLU A 2 -1.57 32.47 7.78
N PRO A 3 -1.62 33.20 6.66
CA PRO A 3 -2.48 32.88 5.53
C PRO A 3 -1.90 31.75 4.67
N ASP A 4 -2.74 30.79 4.31
CA ASP A 4 -2.43 29.72 3.36
C ASP A 4 -2.09 30.29 1.98
N VAL A 5 -0.92 29.93 1.45
CA VAL A 5 -0.50 30.25 0.08
C VAL A 5 -0.95 29.12 -0.84
N SER A 6 -1.97 29.37 -1.67
CA SER A 6 -2.40 28.45 -2.71
C SER A 6 -1.60 28.66 -4.00
N PHE A 7 -0.91 27.62 -4.50
CA PHE A 7 -0.29 27.62 -5.82
C PHE A 7 -1.19 26.90 -6.84
N GLN A 8 -1.60 27.63 -7.87
CA GLN A 8 -2.22 27.08 -9.08
C GLN A 8 -1.11 26.76 -10.09
N ILE A 9 -1.04 25.53 -10.59
CA ILE A 9 -0.13 25.15 -11.69
C ILE A 9 -0.90 25.37 -13.00
N ALA A 10 -0.41 26.31 -13.82
CA ALA A 10 -0.91 26.55 -15.16
C ALA A 10 -0.55 25.38 -16.09
N ALA A 11 -1.49 25.01 -16.96
CA ALA A 11 -1.31 23.95 -17.96
C ALA A 11 -0.18 24.30 -18.93
N ALA A 12 0.80 23.41 -19.05
CA ALA A 12 1.83 23.48 -20.08
C ALA A 12 1.24 22.95 -21.41
N ALA A 13 0.66 23.85 -22.19
CA ALA A 13 0.65 23.70 -23.64
C ALA A 13 2.01 24.20 -24.18
N ASP A 14 2.43 23.65 -25.32
CA ASP A 14 3.66 23.94 -26.07
C ASP A 14 4.92 23.17 -25.64
N MET A 15 5.08 21.98 -26.24
CA MET A 15 6.35 21.48 -26.80
C MET A 15 6.00 20.36 -27.80
N LEU A 16 5.56 20.74 -28.98
CA LEU A 16 5.56 19.89 -30.17
C LEU A 16 6.46 20.58 -31.18
N ASP A 17 7.66 20.03 -31.39
CA ASP A 17 8.34 20.10 -32.68
C ASP A 17 9.16 18.82 -32.84
N ALA A 18 9.07 18.28 -34.05
CA ALA A 18 9.45 16.94 -34.45
C ALA A 18 10.91 16.82 -34.92
N GLU A 19 11.44 15.61 -34.84
CA GLU A 19 12.34 14.90 -35.80
C GLU A 19 13.05 13.76 -35.02
N SER A 20 13.31 12.56 -35.53
CA SER A 20 13.17 11.92 -36.83
C SER A 20 13.23 10.40 -36.59
N ALA A 21 12.45 9.62 -37.34
CA ALA A 21 12.47 8.17 -37.27
C ALA A 21 13.79 7.61 -37.85
N ASP A 22 14.48 6.78 -37.08
CA ASP A 22 15.47 5.85 -37.61
C ASP A 22 15.10 4.43 -37.17
N ASN A 23 14.92 3.55 -38.17
CA ASN A 23 14.53 2.16 -38.02
C ASN A 23 15.81 1.31 -37.97
N GLY A 24 16.32 1.07 -36.76
CA GLY A 24 17.49 0.23 -36.53
C GLY A 24 17.34 -0.61 -35.27
N GLU A 25 17.16 -1.92 -35.47
CA GLU A 25 17.54 -3.02 -34.59
C GLU A 25 16.96 -3.08 -33.15
N VAL A 26 16.20 -4.15 -32.89
CA VAL A 26 15.64 -4.52 -31.59
C VAL A 26 16.77 -4.72 -30.57
N THR A 27 17.04 -3.69 -29.76
CA THR A 27 17.89 -3.81 -28.57
C THR A 27 17.00 -4.11 -27.37
N ILE A 28 16.96 -5.39 -27.01
CA ILE A 28 16.47 -5.82 -25.70
C ILE A 28 17.51 -5.35 -24.65
N LEU A 29 17.03 -4.83 -23.51
CA LEU A 29 17.79 -4.47 -22.29
C LEU A 29 18.44 -3.07 -22.24
N ALA A 30 17.62 -2.02 -22.16
CA ALA A 30 17.97 -0.92 -21.26
C ALA A 30 17.49 -1.30 -19.84
N VAL A 31 18.21 -2.20 -19.18
CA VAL A 31 18.16 -2.32 -17.70
C VAL A 31 18.40 -0.91 -17.16
N ALA A 32 17.72 -0.51 -16.09
CA ALA A 32 17.98 0.75 -15.40
C ALA A 32 19.48 0.89 -15.11
N THR A 33 20.22 1.61 -15.96
CA THR A 33 21.69 1.73 -15.88
C THR A 33 22.11 2.83 -14.92
N ALA A 34 21.15 3.64 -14.45
CA ALA A 34 21.38 4.73 -13.52
C ALA A 34 20.78 4.38 -12.15
N LEU A 35 21.57 4.59 -11.09
CA LEU A 35 21.09 4.50 -9.70
C LEU A 35 19.86 5.39 -9.51
N PRO A 36 18.97 5.12 -8.54
CA PRO A 36 17.78 5.95 -8.33
C PRO A 36 18.11 7.43 -8.09
N THR A 37 19.28 7.70 -7.50
CA THR A 37 19.80 9.06 -7.26
C THR A 37 20.11 9.85 -8.53
N ALA A 38 20.24 9.18 -9.69
CA ALA A 38 20.47 9.80 -10.98
C ALA A 38 19.17 10.30 -11.65
N ALA A 39 18.00 9.99 -11.10
CA ALA A 39 16.73 10.46 -11.64
C ALA A 39 16.68 12.00 -11.63
N THR A 40 16.24 12.59 -12.76
CA THR A 40 16.31 14.04 -12.98
C THR A 40 15.62 14.88 -11.88
N LEU A 41 14.53 14.38 -11.29
CA LEU A 41 13.78 15.05 -10.24
C LEU A 41 14.10 14.55 -8.82
N TYR A 42 15.05 13.61 -8.66
CA TYR A 42 15.45 13.13 -7.34
C TYR A 42 15.80 14.25 -6.34
N PRO A 43 16.51 15.34 -6.72
CA PRO A 43 16.76 16.47 -5.82
C PRO A 43 15.49 17.09 -5.20
N ARG A 44 14.33 16.95 -5.87
CA ARG A 44 13.02 17.43 -5.39
C ARG A 44 12.22 16.37 -4.62
N GLN A 45 12.60 15.09 -4.70
CA GLN A 45 11.96 13.98 -3.98
C GLN A 45 12.47 13.87 -2.53
N TRP A 46 12.07 14.83 -1.70
CA TRP A 46 12.40 14.84 -0.27
C TRP A 46 11.97 13.55 0.44
N ASN A 47 10.88 12.94 -0.02
CA ASN A 47 10.27 11.75 0.56
C ASN A 47 11.20 10.53 0.54
N MET A 48 12.04 10.38 -0.49
CA MET A 48 12.97 9.24 -0.57
C MET A 48 14.08 9.33 0.47
N ARG A 49 14.61 10.53 0.71
CA ARG A 49 15.56 10.80 1.80
C ARG A 49 14.92 10.66 3.17
N ALA A 50 13.67 11.09 3.31
CA ALA A 50 12.94 11.00 4.58
C ALA A 50 12.75 9.55 5.07
N ILE A 51 12.69 8.58 4.15
CA ILE A 51 12.60 7.15 4.48
C ILE A 51 13.96 6.43 4.47
N GLY A 52 15.07 7.15 4.23
CA GLY A 52 16.41 6.59 4.14
C GLY A 52 16.62 5.69 2.92
N ALA A 53 15.86 5.88 1.84
CA ALA A 53 16.01 5.08 0.62
C ALA A 53 17.37 5.31 -0.04
N ASP A 54 17.90 6.53 0.03
CA ASP A 54 19.24 6.89 -0.45
C ASP A 54 20.35 6.07 0.21
N ALA A 55 20.32 5.97 1.54
CA ALA A 55 21.25 5.11 2.28
C ALA A 55 21.11 3.63 1.90
N ALA A 56 19.89 3.16 1.61
CA ALA A 56 19.65 1.79 1.17
C ALA A 56 20.21 1.55 -0.25
N TRP A 57 20.03 2.50 -1.16
CA TRP A 57 20.57 2.42 -2.53
C TRP A 57 22.10 2.46 -2.53
N ASP A 58 22.71 3.32 -1.71
CA ASP A 58 24.17 3.39 -1.53
C ASP A 58 24.75 2.08 -0.98
N ALA A 59 23.97 1.37 -0.16
CA ALA A 59 24.30 0.03 0.33
C ALA A 59 23.99 -1.11 -0.68
N GLY A 60 23.52 -0.77 -1.89
CA GLY A 60 23.23 -1.73 -2.97
C GLY A 60 21.84 -2.39 -2.89
N TYR A 61 20.94 -1.93 -2.03
CA TYR A 61 19.59 -2.48 -1.91
C TYR A 61 18.64 -1.83 -2.92
N LEU A 62 18.55 -2.40 -4.12
CA LEU A 62 17.72 -1.90 -5.23
C LEU A 62 16.47 -2.76 -5.53
N GLY A 63 16.21 -3.77 -4.70
CA GLY A 63 15.19 -4.79 -4.95
C GLY A 63 15.70 -5.94 -5.83
N SER A 64 14.81 -6.89 -6.13
CA SER A 64 15.12 -8.07 -6.94
C SER A 64 13.91 -8.44 -7.81
N PRO A 65 14.12 -8.89 -9.07
CA PRO A 65 13.02 -9.31 -9.95
C PRO A 65 12.27 -10.53 -9.42
N ASP A 66 12.87 -11.28 -8.50
CA ASP A 66 12.21 -12.38 -7.79
C ASP A 66 11.14 -11.93 -6.79
N VAL A 67 11.11 -10.64 -6.45
CA VAL A 67 10.10 -10.04 -5.56
C VAL A 67 8.96 -9.51 -6.40
N LYS A 68 7.78 -10.10 -6.21
CA LYS A 68 6.53 -9.72 -6.89
C LYS A 68 5.74 -8.74 -6.04
N VAL A 69 5.51 -7.55 -6.58
CA VAL A 69 4.70 -6.52 -5.94
C VAL A 69 3.42 -6.28 -6.74
N VAL A 70 2.29 -6.66 -6.16
CA VAL A 70 0.97 -6.34 -6.73
C VAL A 70 0.59 -4.91 -6.38
N ILE A 71 0.21 -4.14 -7.40
CA ILE A 71 -0.39 -2.81 -7.27
C ILE A 71 -1.89 -2.96 -7.52
N LEU A 72 -2.66 -2.94 -6.44
CA LEU A 72 -4.12 -3.08 -6.46
C LEU A 72 -4.76 -1.69 -6.50
N ASP A 73 -5.07 -1.18 -7.69
CA ASP A 73 -5.32 0.26 -7.94
C ASP A 73 -6.16 0.52 -9.23
N THR A 74 -6.09 1.71 -9.82
CA THR A 74 -6.77 2.13 -11.07
C THR A 74 -6.21 1.53 -12.36
N GLY A 75 -5.14 0.72 -12.24
CA GLY A 75 -4.36 0.18 -13.35
C GLY A 75 -2.93 0.69 -13.35
N ILE A 76 -2.15 0.32 -14.37
CA ILE A 76 -0.79 0.86 -14.59
C ILE A 76 -0.63 1.17 -16.08
N ASP A 77 -0.13 2.37 -16.41
CA ASP A 77 0.48 2.60 -17.72
C ASP A 77 1.86 1.93 -17.77
N TYR A 78 1.87 0.66 -18.16
CA TYR A 78 3.07 -0.18 -18.21
C TYR A 78 4.07 0.23 -19.31
N LEU A 79 3.68 1.14 -20.20
CA LEU A 79 4.56 1.73 -21.21
C LEU A 79 5.15 3.07 -20.75
N HIS A 80 4.76 3.56 -19.56
CA HIS A 80 5.33 4.78 -19.00
C HIS A 80 6.86 4.65 -18.89
N PRO A 81 7.67 5.67 -19.24
CA PRO A 81 9.13 5.56 -19.27
C PRO A 81 9.76 5.11 -17.94
N GLU A 82 9.14 5.44 -16.81
CA GLU A 82 9.57 5.01 -15.47
C GLU A 82 9.26 3.52 -15.18
N LEU A 83 8.30 2.92 -15.88
CA LEU A 83 7.75 1.58 -15.56
C LEU A 83 7.98 0.54 -16.66
N GLN A 84 8.40 0.98 -17.84
CA GLN A 84 8.64 0.12 -18.98
C GLN A 84 9.59 -1.03 -18.61
N GLY A 85 9.14 -2.27 -18.80
CA GLY A 85 9.92 -3.47 -18.47
C GLY A 85 9.85 -3.93 -17.01
N LEU A 86 9.16 -3.18 -16.13
CA LEU A 86 8.98 -3.56 -14.72
C LEU A 86 7.64 -4.27 -14.46
N VAL A 87 6.68 -4.17 -15.39
CA VAL A 87 5.33 -4.73 -15.23
C VAL A 87 5.21 -6.07 -15.95
N ASP A 88 4.86 -7.13 -15.21
CA ASP A 88 4.55 -8.44 -15.77
C ASP A 88 3.07 -8.49 -16.19
N LEU A 89 2.83 -8.31 -17.49
CA LEU A 89 1.48 -8.37 -18.07
C LEU A 89 0.86 -9.76 -18.01
N SER A 90 1.66 -10.83 -17.98
CA SER A 90 1.13 -12.21 -17.94
C SER A 90 0.45 -12.53 -16.60
N LEU A 91 0.83 -11.82 -15.54
CA LEU A 91 0.24 -11.91 -14.21
C LEU A 91 -0.70 -10.74 -13.89
N SER A 92 -0.79 -9.75 -14.77
CA SER A 92 -1.63 -8.57 -14.58
C SER A 92 -3.08 -8.87 -14.98
N ARG A 93 -4.04 -8.26 -14.28
CA ARG A 93 -5.47 -8.48 -14.54
C ARG A 93 -6.34 -7.29 -14.17
N SER A 94 -7.33 -7.01 -15.02
CA SER A 94 -8.43 -6.09 -14.73
C SER A 94 -9.63 -6.82 -14.11
N PHE A 95 -10.18 -6.23 -13.05
CA PHE A 95 -11.45 -6.60 -12.44
C PHE A 95 -12.51 -5.51 -12.67
N VAL A 96 -12.30 -4.65 -13.66
CA VAL A 96 -13.19 -3.52 -14.02
C VAL A 96 -13.62 -3.65 -15.50
N PRO A 97 -14.41 -4.69 -15.85
CA PRO A 97 -14.75 -4.98 -17.25
C PRO A 97 -15.58 -3.88 -17.93
N ALA A 98 -16.20 -3.00 -17.15
CA ALA A 98 -16.92 -1.83 -17.68
C ALA A 98 -16.00 -0.85 -18.42
N GLU A 99 -14.68 -0.90 -18.20
CA GLU A 99 -13.71 -0.03 -18.86
C GLU A 99 -13.00 -0.65 -20.06
N ASP A 100 -13.16 -1.96 -20.31
CA ASP A 100 -12.47 -2.66 -21.40
C ASP A 100 -12.74 -1.98 -22.76
N SER A 101 -14.02 -1.69 -23.04
CA SER A 101 -14.42 -0.95 -24.25
C SER A 101 -13.85 0.47 -24.36
N VAL A 102 -13.54 1.10 -23.23
CA VAL A 102 -12.91 2.43 -23.18
C VAL A 102 -11.44 2.31 -23.51
N VAL A 103 -10.75 1.30 -22.94
CA VAL A 103 -9.35 0.99 -23.25
C VAL A 103 -9.21 0.66 -24.73
N ASP A 104 -10.02 -0.26 -25.26
CA ASP A 104 -9.97 -0.68 -26.67
C ASP A 104 -10.15 0.51 -27.63
N ARG A 105 -10.99 1.48 -27.27
CA ARG A 105 -11.26 2.67 -28.09
C ARG A 105 -10.17 3.73 -27.99
N LEU A 106 -9.70 4.05 -26.78
CA LEU A 106 -8.74 5.14 -26.57
C LEU A 106 -7.30 4.69 -26.78
N TYR A 107 -7.01 3.42 -26.51
CA TYR A 107 -5.70 2.81 -26.57
C TYR A 107 -5.74 1.43 -27.25
N PRO A 108 -6.03 1.37 -28.56
CA PRO A 108 -6.15 0.11 -29.27
C PRO A 108 -4.92 -0.79 -29.10
N GLY A 109 -5.15 -2.07 -28.78
CA GLY A 109 -4.08 -3.06 -28.59
C GLY A 109 -3.36 -2.98 -27.24
N ARG A 110 -3.77 -2.09 -26.33
CA ARG A 110 -3.28 -2.10 -24.95
C ARG A 110 -4.05 -3.09 -24.08
N ASP A 111 -3.37 -3.58 -23.04
CA ASP A 111 -3.99 -4.45 -22.03
C ASP A 111 -5.02 -3.68 -21.20
N HIS A 112 -6.10 -4.36 -20.76
CA HIS A 112 -7.17 -3.77 -19.97
C HIS A 112 -6.75 -3.33 -18.56
N VAL A 113 -5.54 -3.68 -18.10
CA VAL A 113 -4.93 -3.06 -16.91
C VAL A 113 -4.43 -1.64 -17.13
N THR A 114 -4.50 -1.10 -18.35
CA THR A 114 -4.14 0.28 -18.66
C THR A 114 -4.83 1.25 -17.70
N ASP A 115 -4.04 2.12 -17.11
CA ASP A 115 -4.53 3.15 -16.19
C ASP A 115 -5.25 4.25 -16.99
N LEU A 116 -6.50 4.49 -16.64
CA LEU A 116 -7.34 5.53 -17.24
C LEU A 116 -7.48 6.75 -16.32
N PHE A 117 -6.84 6.72 -15.14
CA PHE A 117 -6.80 7.84 -14.22
C PHE A 117 -5.38 8.42 -14.15
N TRP A 118 -4.48 7.78 -13.40
CA TRP A 118 -3.04 8.08 -13.21
C TRP A 118 -2.54 7.50 -11.87
N HIS A 119 -3.46 7.27 -10.92
CA HIS A 119 -3.15 6.97 -9.52
C HIS A 119 -2.34 5.68 -9.38
N GLY A 120 -2.79 4.58 -10.00
CA GLY A 120 -2.06 3.32 -9.96
C GLY A 120 -0.69 3.40 -10.65
N THR A 121 -0.57 4.15 -11.74
CA THR A 121 0.73 4.43 -12.37
C THR A 121 1.66 5.20 -11.44
N ALA A 122 1.15 6.19 -10.70
CA ALA A 122 1.94 6.94 -9.72
C ALA A 122 2.36 6.08 -8.52
N MET A 123 1.48 5.20 -8.03
CA MET A 123 1.80 4.26 -6.95
C MET A 123 2.85 3.24 -7.40
N ALA A 124 2.71 2.70 -8.61
CA ALA A 124 3.70 1.82 -9.22
C ALA A 124 5.07 2.48 -9.32
N ALA A 125 5.14 3.72 -9.83
CA ALA A 125 6.40 4.47 -9.98
C ALA A 125 7.03 4.84 -8.63
N THR A 126 6.21 5.00 -7.58
CA THR A 126 6.71 5.20 -6.22
C THR A 126 7.37 3.93 -5.69
N VAL A 127 6.80 2.75 -5.97
CA VAL A 127 7.36 1.45 -5.55
C VAL A 127 8.63 1.12 -6.34
N ALA A 128 8.58 1.21 -7.67
CA ALA A 128 9.68 0.87 -8.55
C ALA A 128 9.77 1.83 -9.74
N SER A 129 10.99 2.23 -10.10
CA SER A 129 11.21 3.11 -11.24
C SER A 129 12.53 2.83 -11.95
N ASN A 130 12.52 3.01 -13.28
CA ASN A 130 13.71 3.07 -14.13
C ASN A 130 14.56 4.33 -13.92
N ALA A 131 14.19 5.21 -12.98
CA ALA A 131 14.97 6.37 -12.57
C ALA A 131 15.31 7.35 -13.70
N LYS A 132 14.42 7.54 -14.70
CA LYS A 132 14.67 8.54 -15.75
C LYS A 132 14.34 9.94 -15.23
N ARG A 133 13.12 10.11 -14.71
CA ARG A 133 12.66 11.36 -14.08
C ARG A 133 12.47 11.22 -12.58
N LEU A 134 11.93 10.10 -12.10
CA LEU A 134 11.59 9.90 -10.69
C LEU A 134 12.30 8.68 -10.13
N ALA A 135 12.88 8.82 -8.94
CA ALA A 135 13.34 7.69 -8.16
C ALA A 135 12.14 6.95 -7.55
N GLY A 136 12.10 5.63 -7.69
CA GLY A 136 11.23 4.74 -6.92
C GLY A 136 11.97 4.20 -5.71
N VAL A 137 11.26 3.60 -4.74
CA VAL A 137 11.89 2.96 -3.57
C VAL A 137 12.83 1.82 -4.00
N THR A 138 12.47 1.11 -5.07
CA THR A 138 13.25 0.04 -5.68
C THR A 138 13.43 0.30 -7.19
N GLN A 139 14.27 -0.49 -7.86
CA GLN A 139 14.39 -0.48 -9.33
C GLN A 139 14.07 -1.83 -9.97
N HIS A 140 14.28 -2.93 -9.24
CA HIS A 140 14.34 -4.24 -9.87
C HIS A 140 13.19 -5.18 -9.52
N VAL A 141 12.19 -4.76 -8.74
CA VAL A 141 11.05 -5.64 -8.42
C VAL A 141 10.15 -5.87 -9.64
N THR A 142 9.46 -7.01 -9.66
CA THR A 142 8.43 -7.28 -10.66
C THR A 142 7.10 -6.70 -10.18
N LEU A 143 6.56 -5.73 -10.91
CA LEU A 143 5.25 -5.15 -10.66
C LEU A 143 4.16 -5.97 -11.35
N ILE A 144 3.02 -6.13 -10.67
CA ILE A 144 1.84 -6.80 -11.22
C ILE A 144 0.66 -5.83 -11.08
N ALA A 145 0.05 -5.46 -12.21
CA ALA A 145 -1.10 -4.56 -12.22
C ALA A 145 -2.38 -5.35 -11.91
N VAL A 146 -3.06 -4.99 -10.82
CA VAL A 146 -4.37 -5.53 -10.47
C VAL A 146 -5.36 -4.37 -10.42
N LYS A 147 -6.02 -4.14 -11.56
CA LYS A 147 -6.95 -3.01 -11.69
C LYS A 147 -8.28 -3.34 -11.02
N VAL A 148 -8.61 -2.62 -9.96
CA VAL A 148 -9.86 -2.78 -9.18
C VAL A 148 -10.68 -1.50 -9.07
N ALA A 149 -10.09 -0.36 -9.45
CA ALA A 149 -10.74 0.93 -9.49
C ALA A 149 -10.87 1.40 -10.94
N ASP A 150 -11.98 2.07 -11.25
CA ASP A 150 -12.19 2.70 -12.55
C ASP A 150 -11.49 4.07 -12.65
N ARG A 151 -11.63 4.75 -13.79
CA ARG A 151 -11.10 6.10 -14.04
C ARG A 151 -11.66 7.20 -13.14
N PHE A 152 -12.70 6.90 -12.36
CA PHE A 152 -13.30 7.78 -11.37
C PHE A 152 -12.90 7.39 -9.94
N VAL A 153 -11.94 6.48 -9.80
CA VAL A 153 -11.43 5.97 -8.52
C VAL A 153 -12.50 5.24 -7.73
N VAL A 154 -13.48 4.63 -8.41
CA VAL A 154 -14.53 3.84 -7.79
C VAL A 154 -14.15 2.37 -7.80
N THR A 155 -14.13 1.76 -6.62
CA THR A 155 -13.91 0.32 -6.44
C THR A 155 -15.19 -0.35 -5.96
N THR A 156 -15.67 -1.34 -6.71
CA THR A 156 -16.74 -2.21 -6.23
C THR A 156 -16.19 -3.17 -5.17
N THR A 157 -17.02 -3.56 -4.20
CA THR A 157 -16.64 -4.57 -3.20
C THR A 157 -16.15 -5.87 -3.86
N SER A 158 -16.84 -6.31 -4.92
CA SER A 158 -16.48 -7.51 -5.67
C SER A 158 -15.10 -7.40 -6.31
N ALA A 159 -14.79 -6.27 -6.98
CA ALA A 159 -13.49 -6.05 -7.59
C ALA A 159 -12.37 -6.00 -6.54
N GLY A 160 -12.59 -5.28 -5.43
CA GLY A 160 -11.60 -5.19 -4.35
C GLY A 160 -11.31 -6.55 -3.70
N LEU A 161 -12.34 -7.35 -3.39
CA LEU A 161 -12.15 -8.69 -2.84
C LEU A 161 -11.49 -9.65 -3.84
N ALA A 162 -11.92 -9.60 -5.11
CA ALA A 162 -11.34 -10.42 -6.17
C ALA A 162 -9.86 -10.10 -6.38
N GLY A 163 -9.49 -8.81 -6.39
CA GLY A 163 -8.10 -8.38 -6.48
C GLY A 163 -7.24 -8.89 -5.32
N ILE A 164 -7.74 -8.82 -4.08
CA ILE A 164 -7.00 -9.32 -2.90
C ILE A 164 -6.76 -10.83 -3.01
N VAL A 165 -7.79 -11.59 -3.37
CA VAL A 165 -7.68 -13.05 -3.54
C VAL A 165 -6.74 -13.37 -4.70
N TYR A 166 -6.87 -12.66 -5.82
CA TYR A 166 -6.01 -12.85 -6.99
C TYR A 166 -4.54 -12.57 -6.68
N ALA A 167 -4.23 -11.48 -5.96
CA ALA A 167 -2.88 -11.15 -5.54
C ALA A 167 -2.25 -12.28 -4.69
N ALA A 168 -3.03 -12.84 -3.77
CA ALA A 168 -2.60 -14.01 -3.00
C ALA A 168 -2.38 -15.22 -3.89
N ASP A 169 -3.25 -15.45 -4.87
CA ASP A 169 -3.18 -16.56 -5.81
C ASP A 169 -2.01 -16.53 -6.75
N GLN A 170 -1.59 -15.34 -7.19
CA GLN A 170 -0.40 -15.16 -8.03
C GLN A 170 0.92 -15.29 -7.25
N GLY A 171 0.85 -15.56 -5.94
CA GLY A 171 2.03 -15.70 -5.09
C GLY A 171 2.82 -14.40 -4.97
N ALA A 172 2.13 -13.26 -4.92
CA ALA A 172 2.77 -11.97 -4.67
C ALA A 172 3.51 -11.98 -3.31
N ASP A 173 4.65 -11.33 -3.23
CA ASP A 173 5.37 -11.14 -1.96
C ASP A 173 4.84 -9.93 -1.20
N VAL A 174 4.44 -8.90 -1.96
CA VAL A 174 3.87 -7.66 -1.43
C VAL A 174 2.61 -7.30 -2.22
N MET A 175 1.59 -6.82 -1.52
CA MET A 175 0.41 -6.22 -2.12
C MET A 175 0.26 -4.79 -1.58
N ASN A 176 0.36 -3.81 -2.47
CA ASN A 176 0.07 -2.42 -2.19
C ASN A 176 -1.41 -2.14 -2.48
N VAL A 177 -2.09 -1.58 -1.49
CA VAL A 177 -3.48 -1.12 -1.59
C VAL A 177 -3.51 0.34 -1.14
N SER A 178 -3.60 1.24 -2.10
CA SER A 178 -3.54 2.70 -1.93
C SER A 178 -4.93 3.35 -1.91
N GLY A 179 -5.98 2.57 -2.17
CA GLY A 179 -7.38 2.95 -2.02
C GLY A 179 -7.96 2.58 -0.66
N GLY A 180 -9.06 3.24 -0.29
CA GLY A 180 -9.74 2.97 0.98
C GLY A 180 -11.23 3.31 0.90
N VAL A 181 -12.01 2.66 1.74
CA VAL A 181 -13.44 2.94 1.92
C VAL A 181 -13.76 3.02 3.40
N GLY A 182 -14.49 4.06 3.79
CA GLY A 182 -15.08 4.17 5.11
C GLY A 182 -16.32 3.27 5.20
N ILE A 183 -16.31 2.31 6.13
CA ILE A 183 -17.44 1.41 6.36
C ILE A 183 -17.86 1.52 7.81
N ASP A 184 -19.12 1.87 8.07
CA ASP A 184 -19.68 1.75 9.41
C ASP A 184 -19.89 0.27 9.74
N LYS A 185 -19.20 -0.19 10.79
CA LYS A 185 -19.25 -1.59 11.21
C LYS A 185 -20.62 -2.01 11.72
N SER A 186 -21.39 -1.09 12.30
CA SER A 186 -22.73 -1.37 12.80
C SER A 186 -23.72 -1.54 11.65
N GLU A 187 -23.52 -0.82 10.55
CA GLU A 187 -24.38 -0.89 9.37
C GLU A 187 -24.00 -2.04 8.44
N SER A 188 -22.70 -2.36 8.32
CA SER A 188 -22.19 -3.33 7.33
C SER A 188 -21.18 -4.34 7.92
N PRO A 189 -21.54 -5.09 8.98
CA PRO A 189 -20.62 -6.04 9.62
C PRO A 189 -20.18 -7.17 8.68
N GLY A 190 -21.06 -7.59 7.76
CA GLY A 190 -20.78 -8.63 6.77
C GLY A 190 -19.71 -8.22 5.75
N LEU A 191 -19.71 -6.96 5.34
CA LEU A 191 -18.72 -6.39 4.41
C LEU A 191 -17.33 -6.38 5.03
N ILE A 192 -17.23 -5.90 6.27
CA ILE A 192 -15.97 -5.91 7.03
C ILE A 192 -15.47 -7.34 7.20
N ALA A 193 -16.37 -8.28 7.54
CA ALA A 193 -16.00 -9.68 7.68
C ALA A 193 -15.50 -10.29 6.36
N ALA A 194 -16.04 -9.89 5.21
CA ALA A 194 -15.58 -10.34 3.89
C ALA A 194 -14.15 -9.87 3.59
N TYR A 195 -13.85 -8.58 3.78
CA TYR A 195 -12.50 -8.06 3.62
C TYR A 195 -11.50 -8.71 4.58
N LEU A 196 -11.86 -8.87 5.86
CA LEU A 196 -11.01 -9.55 6.83
C LEU A 196 -10.75 -11.01 6.44
N ARG A 197 -11.74 -11.73 5.87
CA ARG A 197 -11.53 -13.09 5.38
C ARG A 197 -10.57 -13.12 4.19
N ALA A 198 -10.69 -12.20 3.24
CA ALA A 198 -9.79 -12.10 2.09
C ALA A 198 -8.36 -11.76 2.51
N LEU A 199 -8.19 -10.79 3.41
CA LEU A 199 -6.86 -10.43 3.95
C LEU A 199 -6.23 -11.58 4.75
N ASN A 200 -7.02 -12.26 5.58
CA ASN A 200 -6.55 -13.45 6.30
C ASN A 200 -6.19 -14.60 5.35
N TYR A 201 -6.90 -14.75 4.22
CA TYR A 201 -6.56 -15.70 3.19
C TYR A 201 -5.18 -15.39 2.58
N ALA A 202 -4.98 -14.16 2.13
CA ALA A 202 -3.69 -13.70 1.59
C ALA A 202 -2.55 -13.93 2.59
N TRP A 203 -2.75 -13.51 3.84
CA TRP A 203 -1.76 -13.66 4.89
C TRP A 203 -1.38 -15.11 5.19
N ARG A 204 -2.34 -16.04 5.21
CA ARG A 204 -2.05 -17.47 5.40
C ARG A 204 -1.23 -18.04 4.25
N LYS A 205 -1.52 -17.62 3.02
CA LYS A 205 -0.81 -18.08 1.83
C LYS A 205 0.66 -17.61 1.82
N TRP A 206 0.91 -16.38 2.25
CA TRP A 206 2.26 -15.80 2.31
C TRP A 206 3.07 -16.26 3.54
N ARG A 207 2.42 -16.71 4.62
CA ARG A 207 3.12 -17.26 5.79
C ARG A 207 3.84 -18.58 5.51
N GLY A 208 3.35 -19.37 4.55
CA GLY A 208 3.92 -20.67 4.20
C GLY A 208 5.10 -20.59 3.22
N THR A 209 5.36 -19.42 2.64
CA THR A 209 6.42 -19.21 1.65
C THR A 209 7.68 -18.71 2.36
N THR A 210 8.79 -19.43 2.20
CA THR A 210 10.11 -19.16 2.82
C THR A 210 10.77 -17.84 2.38
N ARG A 211 10.08 -17.02 1.57
CA ARG A 211 10.55 -15.75 0.99
C ARG A 211 10.07 -14.49 1.72
N SER A 212 9.52 -14.63 2.94
CA SER A 212 8.82 -13.54 3.63
C SER A 212 9.71 -12.34 3.99
N ILE A 213 9.80 -11.35 3.08
CA ILE A 213 9.99 -9.95 3.46
C ILE A 213 8.63 -9.45 3.94
N ARG A 214 8.53 -9.23 5.26
CA ARG A 214 7.29 -8.93 5.99
C ARG A 214 6.90 -7.45 5.89
N THR A 215 6.66 -6.95 4.69
CA THR A 215 6.22 -5.55 4.54
C THR A 215 4.98 -5.48 3.65
N THR A 216 3.81 -5.50 4.28
CA THR A 216 2.63 -4.86 3.70
C THR A 216 2.89 -3.36 3.72
N ILE A 217 3.43 -2.80 2.63
CA ILE A 217 3.44 -1.35 2.44
C ILE A 217 2.01 -0.98 2.03
N ALA A 218 1.21 -0.56 3.01
CA ALA A 218 -0.03 0.14 2.76
C ALA A 218 0.31 1.65 2.75
N ILE A 219 0.52 2.24 1.58
CA ILE A 219 0.46 3.70 1.44
C ILE A 219 -1.03 4.06 1.41
N ALA A 220 -1.67 4.05 2.57
CA ALA A 220 -3.07 4.43 2.70
C ALA A 220 -3.16 5.97 2.73
N TRP A 221 -3.87 6.55 1.75
CA TRP A 221 -4.37 7.91 1.87
C TRP A 221 -5.49 7.91 2.95
N ALA A 222 -5.13 8.39 4.14
CA ALA A 222 -5.98 8.74 5.28
C ALA A 222 -7.25 7.87 5.54
N CYS A 223 -7.09 6.72 6.19
CA CYS A 223 -8.17 6.11 6.98
C CYS A 223 -8.28 6.82 8.34
N HIS A 224 -9.11 7.87 8.42
CA HIS A 224 -9.42 8.52 9.70
C HIS A 224 -10.50 7.74 10.46
N VAL A 225 -10.10 6.77 11.29
CA VAL A 225 -11.02 6.16 12.26
C VAL A 225 -11.27 7.17 13.38
N LYS A 226 -12.37 7.91 13.27
CA LYS A 226 -12.83 8.81 14.35
C LYS A 226 -13.20 7.94 15.55
N ARG A 227 -12.35 7.90 16.58
CA ARG A 227 -12.72 7.27 17.85
C ARG A 227 -13.88 8.07 18.47
N PRO A 228 -14.96 7.42 18.95
CA PRO A 228 -15.98 8.12 19.70
C PRO A 228 -15.36 8.71 20.97
N THR A 229 -15.57 10.00 21.20
CA THR A 229 -15.18 10.70 22.41
C THR A 229 -15.93 10.08 23.59
N ARG A 230 -15.18 9.46 24.51
CA ARG A 230 -15.73 8.92 25.75
C ARG A 230 -16.08 10.12 26.63
N SER A 231 -17.37 10.40 26.81
CA SER A 231 -17.82 11.42 27.78
C SER A 231 -17.35 11.02 29.17
N ALA A 232 -16.63 11.93 29.83
CA ALA A 232 -16.15 11.73 31.18
C ALA A 232 -17.34 11.84 32.15
N HIS A 233 -17.78 10.71 32.71
CA HIS A 233 -18.61 10.75 33.90
C HIS A 233 -17.76 11.17 35.12
N PRO A 234 -18.19 12.15 35.92
CA PRO A 234 -17.46 12.56 37.11
C PRO A 234 -17.53 11.45 38.17
N ARG A 235 -16.37 11.13 38.77
CA ARG A 235 -16.27 10.22 39.91
C ARG A 235 -16.93 10.85 41.15
N PRO A 236 -17.68 10.09 41.98
CA PRO A 236 -18.20 10.61 43.23
C PRO A 236 -17.07 10.80 44.26
N ALA A 237 -17.19 11.87 45.05
CA ALA A 237 -16.23 12.25 46.09
C ALA A 237 -16.20 11.24 47.27
N PRO A 238 -15.06 11.07 47.96
CA PRO A 238 -14.95 10.13 49.07
C PRO A 238 -15.68 10.65 50.32
N SER A 239 -16.55 9.82 50.88
CA SER A 239 -17.25 10.11 52.14
C SER A 239 -16.31 10.04 53.34
N ARG A 240 -16.42 11.02 54.24
CA ARG A 240 -15.63 11.14 55.47
C ARG A 240 -15.97 10.02 56.46
N ARG A 241 -14.92 9.47 57.07
CA ARG A 241 -14.95 8.49 58.18
C ARG A 241 -15.87 8.95 59.32
N ARG A 242 -16.61 8.00 59.91
CA ARG A 242 -17.09 8.07 61.29
C ARG A 242 -16.53 6.90 62.07
N ALA A 243 -15.84 7.20 63.16
CA ALA A 243 -15.28 6.24 64.10
C ALA A 243 -16.39 5.72 65.03
N SER A 244 -16.37 4.41 65.32
CA SER A 244 -16.89 3.89 66.59
C SER A 244 -16.01 2.74 67.06
N MET A 245 -15.43 2.93 68.25
CA MET A 245 -14.71 1.93 69.03
C MET A 245 -15.63 0.80 69.52
N GLY A 246 -15.07 -0.39 69.72
CA GLY A 246 -15.46 -1.22 70.86
C GLY A 246 -15.37 -2.74 70.72
N ARG A 247 -14.27 -3.31 71.25
CA ARG A 247 -14.13 -4.63 71.93
C ARG A 247 -14.28 -5.89 71.04
N GLY A 248 -13.45 -6.94 71.09
CA GLY A 248 -12.31 -7.35 71.92
C GLY A 248 -12.07 -8.87 71.74
N ARG A 249 -10.85 -9.35 72.08
CA ARG A 249 -10.38 -10.76 72.19
C ARG A 249 -10.24 -11.57 70.87
N MET A 250 -9.29 -12.50 70.66
CA MET A 250 -8.11 -13.03 71.36
C MET A 250 -7.28 -13.84 70.31
N SER A 251 -5.95 -13.86 70.48
CA SER A 251 -4.94 -14.90 70.15
C SER A 251 -5.37 -16.20 69.39
N THR A 252 -4.68 -16.75 68.38
CA THR A 252 -3.27 -17.22 68.29
C THR A 252 -2.89 -17.64 66.84
N PRO A 253 -1.59 -17.83 66.51
CA PRO A 253 -1.10 -18.08 65.14
C PRO A 253 -0.63 -19.53 64.87
N ARG A 254 -0.59 -19.95 63.59
CA ARG A 254 0.19 -21.07 62.97
C ARG A 254 -0.33 -21.27 61.53
N ARG A 255 0.42 -21.64 60.48
CA ARG A 255 1.83 -22.02 60.26
C ARG A 255 2.10 -21.95 58.74
N SER A 256 3.35 -21.70 58.37
CA SER A 256 4.03 -22.04 57.10
C SER A 256 3.77 -23.49 56.64
N THR A 257 3.76 -23.87 55.35
CA THR A 257 4.88 -23.95 54.36
C THR A 257 4.39 -24.39 52.95
N PRO A 258 5.24 -24.32 51.89
CA PRO A 258 4.89 -24.39 50.46
C PRO A 258 5.16 -25.76 49.79
N VAL A 259 4.62 -25.97 48.58
CA VAL A 259 4.99 -27.05 47.62
C VAL A 259 4.78 -26.48 46.20
N THR A 260 5.83 -25.97 45.53
CA THR A 260 6.58 -26.58 44.41
C THR A 260 5.76 -27.16 43.25
N GLY A 261 6.05 -26.68 42.03
CA GLY A 261 6.52 -27.59 40.96
C GLY A 261 5.72 -27.65 39.65
N ALA A 262 6.45 -27.34 38.56
CA ALA A 262 6.29 -27.77 37.15
C ALA A 262 5.04 -27.30 36.37
N ARG A 263 5.20 -26.45 35.34
CA ARG A 263 5.65 -26.77 33.96
C ARG A 263 4.82 -27.88 33.31
N TRP A 264 3.87 -27.47 32.47
CA TRP A 264 3.87 -27.67 31.02
C TRP A 264 3.46 -26.36 30.35
#